data_AF-A0A1S1LXU4-F1
#
_entry.id   AF-A0A1S1LXU4-F1
#
_cell.length_a   1.000
_cell.length_b   1.000
_cell.length_c   1.000
_cell.angle_alpha   90.00
_cell.angle_beta   90.00
_cell.angle_gamma   90.00
#
_symmetry.space_group_name_H-M   'P 1'
#
loop_
_entity.id
_entity.type
_entity.pdbx_description
1 polymer ?
#
loop_
_entity_poly.entity_id
_entity_poly.type
_entity_poly.pdbx_seq_one_letter_code
_entity_poly.pdbx_strand_id
1 'polypeptide(L)'
;MTGQREVDAAARQHGWISNGGDRAVDTHRECVYRLPGTPAYASVAYSQTGVVLWAGGRDTSRAPRHFDGIGKVDRLVAFLAGN
;
A
#
# COMPACT_ATOMS: atom_id res chain seq x y z
N MET A 1 8.14 3.58 14.36
CA MET A 1 8.40 3.19 12.96
C MET A 1 7.39 3.95 12.10
N THR A 2 7.72 4.41 10.90
CA THR A 2 6.74 5.13 10.05
C THR A 2 5.86 4.11 9.32
N GLY A 3 4.59 4.43 9.08
CA GLY A 3 3.65 3.50 8.41
C GLY A 3 4.16 3.01 7.04
N GLN A 4 4.88 3.86 6.30
CA GLN A 4 5.56 3.46 5.06
C GLN A 4 6.54 2.30 5.26
N ARG A 5 7.35 2.30 6.33
CA ARG A 5 8.32 1.22 6.57
C ARG A 5 7.63 -0.11 6.86
N GLU A 6 6.50 -0.08 7.57
CA GLU A 6 5.71 -1.26 7.89
C GLU A 6 5.06 -1.84 6.62
N VAL A 7 4.48 -0.97 5.78
CA VAL A 7 3.89 -1.36 4.50
C VAL A 7 4.95 -1.89 3.53
N ASP A 8 6.11 -1.25 3.43
CA ASP A 8 7.23 -1.71 2.60
C ASP A 8 7.77 -3.07 3.04
N ALA A 9 7.88 -3.28 4.36
CA ALA A 9 8.31 -4.56 4.92
C ALA A 9 7.30 -5.67 4.59
N ALA A 10 6.01 -5.42 4.81
CA ALA A 10 4.94 -6.36 4.49
C ALA A 10 4.88 -6.68 2.98
N ALA A 11 4.94 -5.65 2.13
CA ALA A 11 4.95 -5.82 0.69
C ALA A 11 6.10 -6.73 0.25
N ARG A 12 7.32 -6.44 0.70
CA ARG A 12 8.50 -7.26 0.38
C ARG A 12 8.36 -8.69 0.90
N GLN A 13 7.89 -8.86 2.14
CA GLN A 13 7.71 -10.16 2.78
C GLN A 13 6.72 -11.05 2.02
N HIS A 14 5.67 -10.46 1.45
CA HIS A 14 4.60 -11.19 0.76
C HIS A 14 4.70 -11.13 -0.77
N GLY A 15 5.86 -10.78 -1.31
CA GLY A 15 6.15 -10.84 -2.74
C GLY A 15 5.52 -9.73 -3.58
N TRP A 16 5.00 -8.68 -2.95
CA TRP A 16 4.54 -7.48 -3.65
C TRP A 16 5.74 -6.64 -4.06
N ILE A 17 5.68 -6.15 -5.30
CA ILE A 17 6.71 -5.30 -5.88
C ILE A 17 6.18 -3.87 -5.94
N SER A 18 6.95 -2.93 -5.38
CA SER A 18 6.71 -1.51 -5.64
C SER A 18 7.11 -1.22 -7.08
N ASN A 19 6.16 -0.80 -7.91
CA ASN A 19 6.43 -0.40 -9.30
C ASN A 19 6.94 1.04 -9.41
N GLY A 20 7.44 1.60 -8.31
CA GLY A 20 7.68 3.02 -8.19
C GLY A 20 6.38 3.81 -8.05
N GLY A 21 6.53 5.10 -7.81
CA GLY A 21 5.42 5.98 -7.44
C GLY A 21 5.83 7.07 -6.47
N ASP A 22 6.98 6.90 -5.80
CA ASP A 22 7.60 7.81 -4.81
C ASP A 22 7.92 9.23 -5.33
N ARG A 23 7.31 9.60 -6.46
CA ARG A 23 7.14 10.97 -6.91
C ARG A 23 6.32 11.72 -5.86
N ALA A 24 6.90 12.80 -5.37
CA ALA A 24 6.14 13.80 -4.63
C ALA A 24 5.08 14.38 -5.57
N VAL A 25 3.81 14.16 -5.23
CA VAL A 25 2.66 14.83 -5.82
C VAL A 25 2.29 15.94 -4.84
N ASP A 26 2.74 17.17 -5.12
CA ASP A 26 2.49 18.36 -4.30
C ASP A 26 2.84 18.17 -2.80
N THR A 27 1.89 17.70 -1.99
CA THR A 27 1.99 17.54 -0.53
C THR A 27 2.22 16.10 -0.05
N HIS A 28 2.07 15.09 -0.91
CA HIS A 28 2.19 13.67 -0.55
C HIS A 28 3.06 12.89 -1.56
N ARG A 29 3.49 11.69 -1.19
CA ARG A 29 4.16 10.73 -2.08
C ARG A 29 3.21 9.60 -2.36
N GLU A 30 3.06 9.22 -3.61
CA GLU A 30 2.25 8.05 -3.96
C GLU A 30 3.14 6.81 -4.08
N CYS A 31 2.59 5.61 -3.95
CA CYS A 31 3.33 4.38 -4.19
C CYS A 31 2.35 3.30 -4.62
N VAL A 32 2.71 2.55 -5.66
CA VAL A 32 1.89 1.44 -6.13
C VAL A 32 2.64 0.13 -5.95
N TYR A 33 2.05 -0.78 -5.18
CA TYR A 33 2.50 -2.16 -5.03
C TYR A 33 1.67 -3.08 -5.92
N ARG A 34 2.31 -4.05 -6.57
CA ARG A 34 1.63 -5.09 -7.37
C ARG A 34 2.10 -6.47 -6.96
N LEU A 35 1.17 -7.42 -6.98
CA LEU A 35 1.48 -8.83 -6.78
C LEU A 35 1.66 -9.51 -8.15
N PRO A 36 2.89 -9.94 -8.52
CA PRO A 36 3.17 -10.50 -9.85
C PRO A 36 2.26 -11.67 -10.22
N GLY A 37 1.88 -11.76 -11.49
CA GLY A 37 1.02 -12.84 -12.00
C GLY A 37 -0.47 -12.71 -11.61
N THR A 38 -0.86 -11.65 -10.90
CA THR A 38 -2.25 -11.43 -10.47
C THR A 38 -2.76 -10.05 -10.92
N PRO A 39 -4.09 -9.81 -10.90
CA PRO A 39 -4.63 -8.48 -11.11
C PRO A 39 -4.52 -7.58 -9.86
N ALA A 40 -3.94 -8.06 -8.76
CA ALA A 40 -3.95 -7.36 -7.48
C ALA A 40 -2.94 -6.20 -7.45
N TYR A 41 -3.38 -5.08 -6.88
CA TYR A 41 -2.54 -3.90 -6.65
C TYR A 41 -2.99 -3.16 -5.38
N ALA A 42 -2.06 -2.42 -4.77
CA ALA A 42 -2.32 -1.44 -3.73
C ALA A 42 -1.73 -0.09 -4.17
N SER A 43 -2.50 0.99 -4.04
CA SER A 43 -2.05 2.37 -4.20
C SER A 43 -2.10 3.05 -2.83
N VAL A 44 -1.00 3.65 -2.43
CA VAL A 44 -0.82 4.23 -1.09
C VAL A 44 -0.31 5.65 -1.24
N ALA A 45 -0.95 6.60 -0.55
CA ALA A 45 -0.44 7.94 -0.39
C ALA A 45 0.20 8.09 0.99
N TYR A 46 1.43 8.58 1.00
CA TYR A 46 2.21 8.86 2.19
C TYR A 46 2.38 10.37 2.37
N SER A 47 2.39 10.87 3.60
CA SER A 47 2.94 12.19 3.89
C SER A 47 4.42 12.23 3.51
N GLN A 48 5.01 13.43 3.45
CA GLN A 48 6.46 13.58 3.28
C GLN A 48 7.28 12.88 4.38
N THR A 49 6.67 12.61 5.54
CA THR A 49 7.27 11.88 6.68
C THR A 49 6.98 10.37 6.67
N GLY A 50 6.30 9.84 5.65
CA GLY A 50 6.02 8.41 5.51
C GLY A 50 4.81 7.91 6.33
N VAL A 51 3.91 8.82 6.73
CA VAL A 51 2.63 8.46 7.35
C VAL A 51 1.63 8.10 6.25
N VAL A 52 0.97 6.95 6.34
CA VAL A 52 -0.11 6.61 5.41
C VAL A 52 -1.24 7.63 5.58
N LEU A 53 -1.63 8.30 4.51
CA LEU A 53 -2.73 9.25 4.49
C LEU A 53 -4.02 8.53 4.06
N TRP A 54 -3.97 7.86 2.91
CA TRP A 54 -5.02 6.99 2.38
C TRP A 54 -4.38 5.86 1.57
N ALA A 55 -5.09 4.74 1.46
CA ALA A 55 -4.71 3.68 0.56
C ALA A 55 -5.95 2.97 0.01
N GLY A 56 -5.80 2.40 -1.18
CA GLY A 56 -6.83 1.59 -1.81
C GLY A 56 -6.21 0.60 -2.77
N GLY A 57 -7.02 -0.24 -3.35
CA GLY A 57 -6.50 -1.25 -4.26
C GLY A 57 -7.54 -2.23 -4.73
N ARG A 58 -7.04 -3.35 -5.22
CA ARG A 58 -7.85 -4.44 -5.74
C ARG A 58 -7.20 -5.75 -5.34
N ASP A 59 -7.99 -6.70 -4.83
CA ASP A 59 -7.49 -8.05 -4.53
C ASP A 59 -7.43 -8.94 -5.79
N THR A 60 -6.98 -10.17 -5.60
CA THR A 60 -6.85 -11.17 -6.68
C THR A 60 -8.19 -11.55 -7.32
N SER A 61 -9.30 -11.42 -6.58
CA SER A 61 -10.67 -11.62 -7.07
C SER A 61 -11.24 -10.42 -7.84
N ARG A 62 -10.42 -9.36 -7.99
CA ARG A 62 -10.77 -8.06 -8.56
C ARG A 62 -11.72 -7.22 -7.71
N ALA A 63 -11.93 -7.57 -6.44
CA ALA A 63 -12.75 -6.78 -5.55
C ALA A 63 -11.99 -5.50 -5.11
N PRO A 64 -12.63 -4.32 -5.18
CA PRO A 64 -12.04 -3.08 -4.67
C PRO A 64 -11.82 -3.14 -3.15
N ARG A 65 -10.72 -2.57 -2.67
CA ARG A 65 -10.40 -2.41 -1.25
C ARG A 65 -10.06 -0.96 -0.96
N HIS A 66 -10.48 -0.49 0.21
CA HIS A 66 -10.24 0.87 0.68
C HIS A 66 -9.75 0.83 2.13
N PHE A 67 -8.73 1.62 2.45
CA PHE A 67 -8.05 1.62 3.74
C PHE A 67 -8.00 3.04 4.30
N ASP A 68 -9.04 3.41 5.04
CA ASP A 68 -9.17 4.71 5.69
C ASP A 68 -9.25 4.60 7.22
N GLY A 69 -9.08 5.76 7.86
CA GLY A 69 -9.33 5.94 9.28
C GLY A 69 -8.26 5.32 10.18
N ILE A 70 -8.66 5.02 11.41
CA ILE A 70 -7.81 4.40 12.43
C ILE A 70 -7.57 2.94 12.06
N GLY A 71 -6.32 2.46 12.24
CA GLY A 71 -5.92 1.09 11.92
C GLY A 71 -5.75 0.80 10.43
N LYS A 72 -5.78 1.82 9.56
CA LYS A 72 -5.59 1.63 8.11
C LYS A 72 -4.25 0.99 7.75
N VAL A 73 -3.20 1.26 8.53
CA VAL A 73 -1.88 0.64 8.33
C VAL A 73 -1.96 -0.86 8.57
N ASP A 74 -2.55 -1.29 9.70
CA ASP A 74 -2.71 -2.71 10.02
C ASP A 74 -3.56 -3.45 8.99
N ARG A 75 -4.66 -2.83 8.52
CA ARG A 75 -5.51 -3.42 7.47
C ARG A 75 -4.81 -3.51 6.13
N LEU A 76 -4.01 -2.50 5.77
CA LEU A 76 -3.22 -2.53 4.55
C LEU A 76 -2.13 -3.61 4.63
N VAL A 77 -1.47 -3.75 5.78
CA VAL A 77 -0.49 -4.82 6.03
C VAL A 77 -1.16 -6.20 5.93
N ALA A 78 -2.33 -6.39 6.56
CA ALA A 78 -3.10 -7.64 6.48
C ALA A 78 -3.49 -7.96 5.03
N PHE A 79 -3.93 -6.96 4.27
CA PHE A 79 -4.26 -7.12 2.85
C PHE A 79 -3.04 -7.56 2.03
N LEU A 80 -1.87 -6.96 2.26
CA LEU A 80 -0.63 -7.37 1.59
C LEU A 80 -0.22 -8.80 1.98
N ALA A 81 -0.55 -9.25 3.19
CA ALA A 81 -0.37 -10.62 3.64
C ALA A 81 -1.36 -11.62 3.03
N GLY A 82 -2.39 -11.16 2.31
CA GLY A 82 -3.43 -12.00 1.72
C GLY A 82 -4.61 -12.32 2.65
N ASN A 83 -4.77 -11.58 3.74
CA ASN A 83 -5.90 -11.69 4.68
C ASN A 83 -7.01 -10.67 4.41
#